data_AF-A7S7G0-F1
#
_entry.id   AF-A7S7G0-F1
#
_cell.length_a   1.000
_cell.length_b   1.000
_cell.length_c   1.000
_cell.angle_alpha   90.00
_cell.angle_beta   90.00
_cell.angle_gamma   90.00
#
_symmetry.space_group_name_H-M   'P 1'
#
loop_
_entity.id
_entity.type
_entity.pdbx_description
1 polymer ?
#
loop_
_entity_poly.entity_id
_entity_poly.type
_entity_poly.pdbx_seq_one_letter_code
_entity_poly.pdbx_strand_id
1 'polypeptide(L)'
;MAVPVGAYPEEEISHQTPRRSTNFLNKTNMNSTREESLESAEFPSKQQEQDEANRKTSLALVRKVLKTLLFPLILLGIVDTYIYTDAALKPSSVHPTEVNSGSARFRCKDAFLKIYCFLIGVLLYAALFGSITFTLRASDFQTISRLAALDIWSLLCAGQWTACLLTMSRRSGGSKYSKFVRALVFADSNGVPPASKAVKFVTVASLVILVSQMFFIPVLINLPKAYIFRNKFQMFLFGKENMTITSQHGWVLGLFAVAPPFQSIAWIIPTGFYITTCLLLAARFSNVTNKARCAIDNDGYVDISFIRRDHLRLCQAVQALDAILSPIALISYGCNIPLVCIFLDMIIGMLSDKEEAFTIVLATFWCIMNISNTVLCSLAGAHLNSAQVGAKGPEHIEHVAPLHGLTLSSAAHSLTGVVYEVDVKKLDADEKAEILDMRVQYDRECWTLGKYPILRFEVFKLMLVLNKLNTEVISPTIGGIVPITRGMLLTVFGTILGYLTILVQFK
;
A
#
# COMPACT_ATOMS: atom_id res chain seq x y z
N MET A 1 36.30 28.31 -47.85
CA MET A 1 37.05 27.22 -47.18
C MET A 1 36.06 26.05 -47.07
N ALA A 2 35.86 25.17 -48.07
CA ALA A 2 36.78 24.23 -48.72
C ALA A 2 37.58 23.43 -47.67
N VAL A 3 37.57 22.10 -47.53
CA VAL A 3 37.03 20.92 -48.25
C VAL A 3 37.02 19.75 -47.22
N PRO A 4 36.28 18.64 -47.46
CA PRO A 4 35.96 17.55 -46.51
C PRO A 4 36.87 16.31 -46.70
N VAL A 5 36.45 15.13 -46.18
CA VAL A 5 36.84 13.70 -46.46
C VAL A 5 36.94 12.94 -45.11
N GLY A 6 36.46 11.71 -44.91
CA GLY A 6 36.08 10.66 -45.85
C GLY A 6 35.26 9.53 -45.20
N ALA A 7 34.90 8.58 -46.06
CA ALA A 7 33.94 7.50 -45.90
C ALA A 7 34.60 6.11 -45.73
N TYR A 8 33.71 5.11 -45.53
CA TYR A 8 33.82 3.64 -45.72
C TYR A 8 34.26 2.76 -44.52
N PRO A 9 33.91 1.45 -44.50
CA PRO A 9 32.77 0.74 -45.13
C PRO A 9 32.03 -0.25 -44.19
N GLU A 10 30.96 -0.81 -44.75
CA GLU A 10 30.22 -2.02 -44.35
C GLU A 10 31.10 -3.27 -44.20
N GLU A 11 30.72 -4.17 -43.29
CA GLU A 11 31.09 -5.58 -43.38
C GLU A 11 29.90 -6.49 -43.05
N GLU A 12 29.59 -7.32 -44.04
CA GLU A 12 28.49 -8.26 -44.16
C GLU A 12 29.03 -9.64 -43.78
N ILE A 13 28.45 -10.33 -42.80
CA ILE A 13 28.78 -11.74 -42.51
C ILE A 13 27.50 -12.57 -42.46
N SER A 14 27.25 -13.24 -43.58
CA SER A 14 26.41 -14.43 -43.70
C SER A 14 27.23 -15.67 -43.35
N HIS A 15 26.67 -16.65 -42.63
CA HIS A 15 26.94 -18.09 -42.81
C HIS A 15 25.86 -18.88 -42.03
N GLN A 16 24.94 -19.54 -42.72
CA GLN A 16 24.98 -20.94 -43.17
C GLN A 16 24.58 -21.96 -42.09
N THR A 17 23.43 -22.59 -42.37
CA THR A 17 22.92 -23.83 -41.79
C THR A 17 23.77 -25.05 -42.15
N PRO A 18 23.63 -26.16 -41.40
CA PRO A 18 23.39 -27.41 -42.11
C PRO A 18 22.26 -28.27 -41.52
N ARG A 19 21.51 -28.88 -42.44
CA ARG A 19 20.60 -30.03 -42.27
C ARG A 19 21.38 -31.35 -42.26
N ARG A 20 20.90 -32.33 -41.47
CA ARG A 20 20.84 -33.80 -41.74
C ARG A 20 20.01 -34.42 -40.59
N SER A 21 18.80 -35.00 -40.74
CA SER A 21 18.39 -36.23 -41.46
C SER A 21 19.33 -37.40 -41.08
N THR A 22 18.95 -38.50 -40.44
CA THR A 22 17.87 -39.48 -40.72
C THR A 22 17.96 -40.65 -39.71
N ASN A 23 16.79 -41.24 -39.37
CA ASN A 23 16.49 -42.68 -39.31
C ASN A 23 16.90 -43.63 -38.15
N PHE A 24 15.84 -44.28 -37.63
CA PHE A 24 15.68 -45.71 -37.30
C PHE A 24 16.56 -46.35 -36.21
N LEU A 25 15.95 -46.78 -35.10
CA LEU A 25 15.82 -48.22 -34.83
C LEU A 25 14.67 -48.53 -33.86
N ASN A 26 13.95 -49.58 -34.23
CA ASN A 26 12.80 -50.18 -33.59
C ASN A 26 13.28 -51.41 -32.79
N LYS A 27 12.91 -51.59 -31.51
CA LYS A 27 12.87 -52.93 -30.88
C LYS A 27 12.03 -52.98 -29.58
N THR A 28 10.80 -53.42 -29.76
CA THR A 28 10.02 -54.43 -29.00
C THR A 28 10.46 -54.94 -27.62
N ASN A 29 9.48 -54.91 -26.70
CA ASN A 29 8.99 -55.96 -25.76
C ASN A 29 9.94 -56.61 -24.74
N MET A 30 9.63 -56.52 -23.43
CA MET A 30 8.79 -57.50 -22.70
C MET A 30 8.67 -57.17 -21.19
N ASN A 31 7.43 -57.23 -20.70
CA ASN A 31 6.95 -57.71 -19.39
C ASN A 31 7.80 -57.53 -18.11
N SER A 32 7.25 -56.79 -17.15
CA SER A 32 7.04 -57.33 -15.80
C SER A 32 5.92 -56.58 -15.10
N THR A 33 4.79 -57.26 -14.99
CA THR A 33 3.70 -57.05 -14.05
C THR A 33 4.26 -56.82 -12.64
N ARG A 34 3.95 -55.68 -12.03
CA ARG A 34 3.84 -55.59 -10.58
C ARG A 34 2.72 -54.60 -10.27
N GLU A 35 1.58 -55.19 -9.93
CA GLU A 35 0.50 -54.56 -9.22
C GLU A 35 1.06 -53.99 -7.91
N GLU A 36 1.28 -52.69 -7.87
CA GLU A 36 1.17 -51.92 -6.64
C GLU A 36 0.00 -50.98 -6.84
N SER A 37 -1.12 -51.39 -6.25
CA SER A 37 -2.30 -50.57 -6.00
C SER A 37 -1.87 -49.25 -5.37
N LEU A 38 -1.72 -48.23 -6.21
CA LEU A 38 -1.82 -46.84 -5.78
C LEU A 38 -3.23 -46.68 -5.21
N GLU A 39 -3.34 -46.68 -3.88
CA GLU A 39 -4.37 -45.91 -3.20
C GLU A 39 -4.20 -44.45 -3.64
N SER A 40 -4.86 -44.12 -4.74
CA SER A 40 -5.26 -42.76 -5.05
C SER A 40 -6.11 -42.30 -3.87
N ALA A 41 -5.46 -41.60 -2.94
CA ALA A 41 -6.09 -40.87 -1.85
C ALA A 41 -7.08 -39.86 -2.45
N GLU A 42 -8.30 -40.32 -2.66
CA GLU A 42 -9.44 -39.59 -3.20
C GLU A 42 -10.05 -38.70 -2.10
N PHE A 43 -9.24 -37.89 -1.43
CA PHE A 43 -9.70 -36.86 -0.51
C PHE A 43 -8.76 -35.64 -0.51
N PRO A 44 -8.99 -34.71 -1.45
CA PRO A 44 -8.95 -33.29 -1.11
C PRO A 44 -10.07 -32.45 -1.77
N SER A 45 -11.13 -33.06 -2.32
CA SER A 45 -12.13 -32.33 -3.11
C SER A 45 -12.93 -31.30 -2.30
N LYS A 46 -13.38 -31.64 -1.08
CA LYS A 46 -14.21 -30.75 -0.25
C LYS A 46 -13.46 -29.56 0.35
N GLN A 47 -12.21 -29.75 0.77
CA GLN A 47 -11.38 -28.66 1.32
C GLN A 47 -11.04 -27.65 0.22
N GLN A 48 -10.66 -28.15 -0.96
CA GLN A 48 -10.32 -27.34 -2.11
C GLN A 48 -11.53 -26.54 -2.62
N GLU A 49 -12.72 -27.13 -2.61
CA GLU A 49 -13.96 -26.45 -2.99
C GLU A 49 -14.34 -25.34 -2.00
N GLN A 50 -14.18 -25.60 -0.69
CA GLN A 50 -14.41 -24.61 0.36
C GLN A 50 -13.42 -23.44 0.28
N ASP A 51 -12.13 -23.73 0.05
CA ASP A 51 -11.09 -22.72 -0.13
C ASP A 51 -11.35 -21.86 -1.37
N GLU A 52 -11.83 -22.46 -2.47
CA GLU A 52 -12.21 -21.73 -3.67
C GLU A 52 -13.42 -20.81 -3.44
N ALA A 53 -14.44 -21.29 -2.72
CA ALA A 53 -15.62 -20.50 -2.35
C ALA A 53 -15.24 -19.31 -1.43
N ASN A 54 -14.39 -19.55 -0.44
CA ASN A 54 -13.84 -18.53 0.46
C ASN A 54 -13.06 -17.47 -0.32
N ARG A 55 -12.23 -17.91 -1.27
CA ARG A 55 -11.44 -17.03 -2.13
C ARG A 55 -12.30 -16.18 -3.06
N LYS A 56 -13.36 -16.74 -3.65
CA LYS A 56 -14.33 -15.98 -4.48
C LYS A 56 -15.03 -14.90 -3.66
N THR A 57 -15.48 -15.24 -2.46
CA THR A 57 -16.09 -14.30 -1.52
C THR A 57 -15.10 -13.20 -1.13
N SER A 58 -13.83 -13.57 -0.95
CA SER A 58 -12.77 -12.64 -0.61
C SER A 58 -12.43 -11.64 -1.68
N LEU A 59 -12.26 -12.15 -2.89
CA LEU A 59 -12.10 -11.34 -4.07
C LEU A 59 -13.29 -10.39 -4.24
N ALA A 60 -14.52 -10.84 -4.04
CA ALA A 60 -15.71 -10.00 -4.15
C ALA A 60 -15.70 -8.84 -3.13
N LEU A 61 -15.32 -9.10 -1.87
CA LEU A 61 -15.28 -8.09 -0.82
C LEU A 61 -14.14 -7.08 -1.03
N VAL A 62 -12.93 -7.56 -1.33
CA VAL A 62 -11.77 -6.71 -1.65
C VAL A 62 -12.08 -5.85 -2.88
N ARG A 63 -12.65 -6.46 -3.92
CA ARG A 63 -13.09 -5.77 -5.13
C ARG A 63 -14.15 -4.73 -4.79
N LYS A 64 -15.15 -5.03 -3.95
CA LYS A 64 -16.20 -4.05 -3.58
C LYS A 64 -15.60 -2.82 -2.89
N VAL A 65 -14.71 -3.02 -1.91
CA VAL A 65 -14.07 -1.91 -1.18
C VAL A 65 -13.14 -1.12 -2.11
N LEU A 66 -12.22 -1.80 -2.79
CA LEU A 66 -11.23 -1.13 -3.64
C LEU A 66 -11.84 -0.50 -4.88
N LYS A 67 -12.85 -1.12 -5.50
CA LYS A 67 -13.59 -0.54 -6.64
C LYS A 67 -14.31 0.74 -6.24
N THR A 68 -14.80 0.85 -5.00
CA THR A 68 -15.46 2.06 -4.51
C THR A 68 -14.48 3.25 -4.47
N LEU A 69 -13.22 3.02 -4.11
CA LEU A 69 -12.16 4.04 -4.13
C LEU A 69 -11.53 4.25 -5.52
N LEU A 70 -11.43 3.19 -6.33
CA LEU A 70 -10.87 3.26 -7.68
C LEU A 70 -11.84 3.82 -8.72
N PHE A 71 -13.15 3.75 -8.48
CA PHE A 71 -14.15 4.25 -9.42
C PHE A 71 -13.99 5.76 -9.69
N PRO A 72 -13.83 6.63 -8.69
CA PRO A 72 -13.49 8.04 -8.92
C PRO A 72 -12.21 8.24 -9.73
N LEU A 73 -11.14 7.48 -9.43
CA LEU A 73 -9.88 7.56 -10.17
C LEU A 73 -10.06 7.20 -11.66
N ILE A 74 -10.87 6.20 -11.95
CA ILE A 74 -11.14 5.76 -13.32
C ILE A 74 -12.05 6.76 -14.05
N LEU A 75 -13.16 7.17 -13.41
CA LEU A 75 -14.13 8.11 -13.98
C LEU A 75 -13.45 9.43 -14.38
N LEU A 76 -12.48 9.85 -13.57
CA LEU A 76 -11.81 11.13 -13.71
C LEU A 76 -10.41 10.96 -14.30
N GLY A 77 -10.13 9.84 -14.98
CA GLY A 77 -8.97 9.66 -15.85
C GLY A 77 -7.62 9.59 -15.16
N ILE A 78 -7.57 9.34 -13.86
CA ILE A 78 -6.30 9.22 -13.13
C ILE A 78 -5.65 7.85 -13.35
N VAL A 79 -6.46 6.79 -13.52
CA VAL A 79 -5.96 5.43 -13.76
C VAL A 79 -6.68 4.77 -14.93
N ASP A 80 -5.93 4.01 -15.73
CA ASP A 80 -6.43 3.21 -16.85
C ASP A 80 -7.44 2.14 -16.36
N THR A 81 -8.54 1.92 -17.09
CA THR A 81 -9.72 1.11 -16.71
C THR A 81 -9.43 -0.37 -16.47
N TYR A 82 -8.28 -0.88 -16.91
CA TYR A 82 -7.97 -2.31 -16.95
C TYR A 82 -7.36 -2.90 -15.68
N ILE A 83 -7.60 -2.28 -14.52
CA ILE A 83 -7.06 -2.76 -13.24
C ILE A 83 -7.59 -4.17 -12.89
N TYR A 84 -8.82 -4.51 -13.30
CA TYR A 84 -9.50 -5.76 -12.96
C TYR A 84 -9.92 -6.59 -14.19
N THR A 85 -9.01 -6.84 -15.14
CA THR A 85 -9.33 -7.85 -16.16
C THR A 85 -9.32 -9.24 -15.53
N ASP A 86 -10.49 -9.89 -15.44
CA ASP A 86 -10.70 -11.22 -14.85
C ASP A 86 -9.77 -12.31 -15.43
N ALA A 87 -9.23 -12.09 -16.63
CA ALA A 87 -8.20 -12.95 -17.24
C ALA A 87 -6.91 -13.05 -16.39
N ALA A 88 -6.59 -12.04 -15.57
CA ALA A 88 -5.39 -12.03 -14.74
C ALA A 88 -5.55 -12.76 -13.38
N LEU A 89 -6.75 -13.24 -13.06
CA LEU A 89 -7.06 -13.91 -11.78
C LEU A 89 -7.30 -15.41 -11.92
N LYS A 90 -7.20 -15.98 -13.13
CA LYS A 90 -7.25 -17.45 -13.30
C LYS A 90 -6.03 -18.09 -12.60
N PRO A 91 -6.25 -18.99 -11.62
CA PRO A 91 -5.16 -19.58 -10.84
C PRO A 91 -4.28 -20.57 -11.62
N SER A 92 -4.68 -20.98 -12.83
CA SER A 92 -4.02 -22.04 -13.62
C SER A 92 -3.34 -21.59 -14.91
N SER A 93 -3.44 -20.31 -15.32
CA SER A 93 -2.79 -19.86 -16.56
C SER A 93 -1.37 -19.34 -16.26
N VAL A 94 -0.40 -20.25 -16.27
CA VAL A 94 1.05 -19.92 -16.21
C VAL A 94 1.50 -19.16 -17.46
N HIS A 95 0.76 -19.25 -18.55
CA HIS A 95 0.95 -18.40 -19.72
C HIS A 95 -0.11 -17.29 -19.77
N PRO A 96 0.28 -16.04 -20.11
CA PRO A 96 -0.68 -15.04 -20.52
C PRO A 96 -1.36 -15.60 -21.77
N THR A 97 -2.56 -16.18 -21.60
CA THR A 97 -3.40 -16.54 -22.73
C THR A 97 -3.56 -15.25 -23.54
N GLU A 98 -2.98 -15.20 -24.73
CA GLU A 98 -3.20 -14.11 -25.67
C GLU A 98 -4.70 -14.01 -25.85
N VAL A 99 -5.30 -13.02 -25.20
CA VAL A 99 -6.69 -12.69 -25.40
C VAL A 99 -6.75 -12.22 -26.84
N ASN A 100 -7.19 -13.12 -27.72
CA ASN A 100 -7.35 -12.86 -29.13
C ASN A 100 -8.06 -11.51 -29.28
N SER A 101 -7.36 -10.58 -29.91
CA SER A 101 -7.62 -9.15 -29.96
C SER A 101 -8.80 -8.82 -30.89
N GLY A 102 -9.93 -9.48 -30.67
CA GLY A 102 -11.12 -9.39 -31.51
C GLY A 102 -12.08 -8.31 -31.03
N SER A 103 -11.73 -7.03 -31.19
CA SER A 103 -12.69 -5.94 -31.43
C SER A 103 -11.96 -4.59 -31.45
N ALA A 104 -11.92 -3.97 -32.63
CA ALA A 104 -11.41 -2.60 -32.84
C ALA A 104 -12.05 -1.57 -31.90
N ARG A 105 -13.26 -1.85 -31.38
CA ARG A 105 -13.99 -1.00 -30.43
C ARG A 105 -13.30 -0.91 -29.06
N PHE A 106 -12.58 -1.94 -28.62
CA PHE A 106 -11.79 -1.88 -27.39
C PHE A 106 -10.55 -1.00 -27.56
N ARG A 107 -9.87 -1.11 -28.70
CA ARG A 107 -8.65 -0.32 -28.98
C ARG A 107 -8.89 1.20 -28.95
N CYS A 108 -10.05 1.66 -29.43
CA CYS A 108 -10.41 3.08 -29.42
C CYS A 108 -10.70 3.62 -28.01
N LYS A 109 -11.42 2.86 -27.18
CA LYS A 109 -11.69 3.25 -25.77
C LYS A 109 -10.41 3.39 -24.97
N ASP A 110 -9.47 2.47 -25.17
CA ASP A 110 -8.19 2.45 -24.47
C ASP A 110 -7.32 3.65 -24.86
N ALA A 111 -7.31 3.99 -26.16
CA ALA A 111 -6.62 5.17 -26.65
C ALA A 111 -7.23 6.46 -26.08
N PHE A 112 -8.57 6.58 -26.09
CA PHE A 112 -9.27 7.73 -25.53
C PHE A 112 -8.96 7.93 -24.04
N LEU A 113 -8.99 6.86 -23.24
CA LEU A 113 -8.72 6.97 -21.81
C LEU A 113 -7.27 7.37 -21.51
N LYS A 114 -6.31 6.87 -22.29
CA LYS A 114 -4.90 7.28 -22.18
C LYS A 114 -4.70 8.75 -22.54
N ILE A 115 -5.35 9.22 -23.60
CA ILE A 115 -5.33 10.63 -23.98
C ILE A 115 -5.97 11.49 -22.87
N TYR A 116 -7.12 11.08 -22.34
CA TYR A 116 -7.78 11.78 -21.24
C TYR A 116 -6.91 11.85 -19.99
N CYS A 117 -6.29 10.74 -19.60
CA CYS A 117 -5.34 10.68 -18.49
C CYS A 117 -4.15 11.62 -18.69
N PHE A 118 -3.56 11.61 -19.90
CA PHE A 118 -2.49 12.52 -20.26
C PHE A 118 -2.92 13.99 -20.17
N LEU A 119 -4.11 14.33 -20.68
CA LEU A 119 -4.66 15.69 -20.60
C LEU A 119 -4.85 16.17 -19.15
N ILE A 120 -5.32 15.30 -18.25
CA ILE A 120 -5.44 15.62 -16.83
C ILE A 120 -4.07 15.82 -16.19
N GLY A 121 -3.09 15.00 -16.54
CA GLY A 121 -1.70 15.22 -16.12
C GLY A 121 -1.18 16.60 -16.54
N VAL A 122 -1.36 16.95 -17.82
CA VAL A 122 -1.00 18.27 -18.35
C VAL A 122 -1.74 19.37 -17.60
N LEU A 123 -3.03 19.21 -17.29
CA LEU A 123 -3.82 20.17 -16.53
C LEU A 123 -3.26 20.39 -15.11
N LEU A 124 -2.93 19.31 -14.40
CA LEU A 124 -2.39 19.38 -13.03
C LEU A 124 -1.00 20.03 -13.00
N TYR A 125 -0.12 19.66 -13.93
CA TYR A 125 1.20 20.28 -14.04
C TYR A 125 1.13 21.72 -14.52
N ALA A 126 0.22 22.06 -15.44
CA ALA A 126 -0.02 23.44 -15.83
C ALA A 126 -0.48 24.29 -14.62
N ALA A 127 -1.33 23.74 -13.74
CA ALA A 127 -1.76 24.43 -12.53
C ALA A 127 -0.58 24.67 -11.57
N LEU A 128 0.31 23.69 -11.42
CA LEU A 128 1.56 23.84 -10.66
C LEU A 128 2.46 24.94 -11.25
N PHE A 129 2.75 24.90 -12.54
CA PHE A 129 3.60 25.93 -13.18
C PHE A 129 2.95 27.31 -13.16
N GLY A 130 1.62 27.37 -13.30
CA GLY A 130 0.86 28.61 -13.16
C GLY A 130 1.01 29.20 -11.75
N SER A 131 0.90 28.37 -10.71
CA SER A 131 1.11 28.77 -9.32
C SER A 131 2.53 29.30 -9.08
N ILE A 132 3.55 28.54 -9.51
CA ILE A 132 4.97 28.94 -9.34
C ILE A 132 5.26 30.28 -10.02
N THR A 133 4.66 30.52 -11.19
CA THR A 133 4.83 31.78 -11.91
C THR A 133 4.33 32.97 -11.10
N PHE A 134 3.26 32.82 -10.31
CA PHE A 134 2.80 33.87 -9.40
C PHE A 134 3.74 34.04 -8.20
N THR A 135 4.19 32.94 -7.60
CA THR A 135 5.14 32.99 -6.47
C THR A 135 6.42 33.73 -6.84
N LEU A 136 6.97 33.47 -8.03
CA LEU A 136 8.18 34.13 -8.52
C LEU A 136 8.02 35.63 -8.81
N ARG A 137 6.78 36.12 -8.93
CA ARG A 137 6.48 37.54 -9.19
C ARG A 137 6.14 38.31 -7.93
N ALA A 138 5.79 37.63 -6.86
CA ALA A 138 5.46 38.28 -5.60
C ALA A 138 6.71 38.95 -5.00
N SER A 139 6.55 40.22 -4.58
CA SER A 139 7.61 41.00 -3.92
C SER A 139 7.61 40.83 -2.41
N ASP A 140 6.43 40.56 -1.82
CA ASP A 140 6.23 40.62 -0.38
C ASP A 140 6.30 39.24 0.24
N PHE A 141 7.05 39.09 1.33
CA PHE A 141 7.24 37.80 2.02
C PHE A 141 5.92 37.12 2.42
N GLN A 142 4.94 37.88 2.91
CA GLN A 142 3.63 37.34 3.31
C GLN A 142 2.87 36.79 2.09
N THR A 143 2.95 37.46 0.95
CA THR A 143 2.34 37.00 -0.31
C THR A 143 3.07 35.78 -0.86
N ILE A 144 4.41 35.78 -0.81
CA ILE A 144 5.23 34.63 -1.21
C ILE A 144 4.87 33.39 -0.36
N SER A 145 4.72 33.54 0.96
CA SER A 145 4.35 32.43 1.85
C SER A 145 2.96 31.85 1.49
N ARG A 146 1.97 32.71 1.22
CA ARG A 146 0.62 32.27 0.77
C ARG A 146 0.67 31.51 -0.55
N LEU A 147 1.40 32.04 -1.53
CA LEU A 147 1.52 31.41 -2.85
C LEU A 147 2.35 30.12 -2.80
N ALA A 148 3.36 30.06 -1.94
CA ALA A 148 4.14 28.84 -1.71
C ALA A 148 3.27 27.69 -1.16
N ALA A 149 2.25 27.99 -0.33
CA ALA A 149 1.27 26.98 0.09
C ALA A 149 0.52 26.39 -1.12
N LEU A 150 0.12 27.24 -2.08
CA LEU A 150 -0.55 26.80 -3.31
C LEU A 150 0.38 26.01 -4.24
N ASP A 151 1.66 26.38 -4.30
CA ASP A 151 2.69 25.64 -5.06
C ASP A 151 2.87 24.23 -4.50
N ILE A 152 3.09 24.12 -3.19
CA ILE A 152 3.27 22.84 -2.51
C ILE A 152 2.02 21.98 -2.62
N TRP A 153 0.84 22.58 -2.52
CA TRP A 153 -0.43 21.89 -2.74
C TRP A 153 -0.58 21.36 -4.17
N SER A 154 -0.25 22.18 -5.17
CA SER A 154 -0.32 21.78 -6.57
C SER A 154 0.71 20.70 -6.89
N LEU A 155 1.88 20.76 -6.27
CA LEU A 155 2.94 19.75 -6.35
C LEU A 155 2.49 18.44 -5.71
N LEU A 156 1.84 18.49 -4.55
CA LEU A 156 1.24 17.34 -3.89
C LEU A 156 0.25 16.64 -4.82
N CYS A 157 -0.67 17.39 -5.43
CA CYS A 157 -1.68 16.85 -6.34
C CYS A 157 -1.06 16.23 -7.60
N ALA A 158 -0.17 16.95 -8.29
CA ALA A 158 0.49 16.47 -9.50
C ALA A 158 1.41 15.27 -9.21
N GLY A 159 2.12 15.30 -8.08
CA GLY A 159 2.96 14.22 -7.61
C GLY A 159 2.15 12.97 -7.27
N GLN A 160 1.08 13.09 -6.50
CA GLN A 160 0.23 11.95 -6.15
C GLN A 160 -0.46 11.35 -7.39
N TRP A 161 -0.91 12.19 -8.32
CA TRP A 161 -1.40 11.73 -9.63
C TRP A 161 -0.35 10.91 -10.37
N THR A 162 0.89 11.41 -10.46
CA THR A 162 2.01 10.72 -11.12
C THR A 162 2.35 9.40 -10.43
N ALA A 163 2.38 9.38 -9.10
CA ALA A 163 2.62 8.16 -8.33
C ALA A 163 1.52 7.11 -8.57
N CYS A 164 0.25 7.52 -8.58
CA CYS A 164 -0.86 6.63 -8.92
C CYS A 164 -0.76 6.10 -10.35
N LEU A 165 -0.45 6.96 -11.32
CA LEU A 165 -0.26 6.55 -12.70
C LEU A 165 0.86 5.51 -12.83
N LEU A 166 2.02 5.75 -12.23
CA LEU A 166 3.18 4.87 -12.32
C LEU A 166 3.00 3.54 -11.58
N THR A 167 2.26 3.52 -10.48
CA THR A 167 2.10 2.33 -9.64
C THR A 167 0.88 1.48 -10.00
N MET A 168 -0.23 2.11 -10.42
CA MET A 168 -1.48 1.44 -10.73
C MET A 168 -1.69 1.14 -12.21
N SER A 169 -1.09 1.92 -13.13
CA SER A 169 -1.24 1.70 -14.57
C SER A 169 -0.48 0.45 -15.06
N ARG A 170 -0.98 -0.15 -16.14
CA ARG A 170 -0.46 -1.41 -16.69
C ARG A 170 0.77 -1.14 -17.55
N ARG A 171 1.95 -1.53 -17.04
CA ARG A 171 3.18 -1.67 -17.84
C ARG A 171 3.30 -3.10 -18.37
N SER A 172 4.20 -3.35 -19.33
CA SER A 172 4.34 -4.56 -20.15
C SER A 172 4.53 -5.93 -19.44
N GLY A 173 4.33 -6.03 -18.12
CA GLY A 173 4.36 -7.27 -17.32
C GLY A 173 3.28 -7.36 -16.23
N GLY A 174 2.21 -6.55 -16.33
CA GLY A 174 1.18 -6.39 -15.30
C GLY A 174 1.48 -5.22 -14.34
N SER A 175 0.45 -4.62 -13.74
CA SER A 175 0.63 -3.49 -12.80
C SER A 175 1.09 -3.98 -11.42
N LYS A 176 1.86 -3.16 -10.69
CA LYS A 176 2.23 -3.46 -9.30
C LYS A 176 0.98 -3.72 -8.44
N TYR A 177 -0.06 -2.92 -8.68
CA TYR A 177 -1.37 -3.11 -8.06
C TYR A 177 -1.99 -4.48 -8.34
N SER A 178 -1.94 -4.97 -9.58
CA SER A 178 -2.46 -6.31 -9.90
C SER A 178 -1.71 -7.42 -9.15
N LYS A 179 -0.38 -7.28 -8.97
CA LYS A 179 0.43 -8.19 -8.16
C LYS A 179 0.02 -8.15 -6.69
N PHE A 180 -0.21 -6.95 -6.15
CA PHE A 180 -0.73 -6.77 -4.78
C PHE A 180 -2.09 -7.43 -4.58
N VAL A 181 -3.09 -7.14 -5.43
CA VAL A 181 -4.42 -7.74 -5.30
C VAL A 181 -4.36 -9.25 -5.41
N ARG A 182 -3.53 -9.77 -6.32
CA ARG A 182 -3.30 -11.20 -6.47
C ARG A 182 -2.73 -11.79 -5.18
N ALA A 183 -1.64 -11.22 -4.65
CA ALA A 183 -1.01 -11.67 -3.41
C ALA A 183 -1.99 -11.63 -2.22
N LEU A 184 -2.77 -10.55 -2.11
CA LEU A 184 -3.76 -10.37 -1.05
C LEU A 184 -4.87 -11.44 -1.11
N VAL A 185 -5.34 -11.79 -2.31
CA VAL A 185 -6.39 -12.80 -2.51
C VAL A 185 -5.84 -14.23 -2.29
N PHE A 186 -4.57 -14.47 -2.60
CA PHE A 186 -3.92 -15.77 -2.36
C PHE A 186 -3.53 -15.98 -0.88
N ALA A 187 -3.32 -14.90 -0.13
CA ALA A 187 -3.04 -14.96 1.31
C ALA A 187 -4.25 -15.38 2.15
N ASP A 188 -5.39 -15.68 1.52
CA ASP A 188 -6.66 -15.91 2.20
C ASP A 188 -7.25 -17.28 1.83
N SER A 189 -6.89 -18.26 2.63
CA SER A 189 -7.36 -19.65 2.59
C SER A 189 -8.77 -19.82 3.17
N ASN A 190 -9.08 -19.11 4.27
CA ASN A 190 -10.23 -19.42 5.14
C ASN A 190 -11.25 -18.27 5.30
N GLY A 191 -11.41 -17.45 4.27
CA GLY A 191 -12.51 -16.47 4.17
C GLY A 191 -12.26 -15.12 4.86
N VAL A 192 -12.94 -14.09 4.35
CA VAL A 192 -12.73 -12.69 4.75
C VAL A 192 -13.47 -12.33 6.01
N PRO A 193 -12.79 -11.81 7.04
CA PRO A 193 -13.50 -11.09 8.07
C PRO A 193 -14.20 -9.89 7.39
N PRO A 194 -15.50 -9.67 7.61
CA PRO A 194 -16.22 -8.58 6.99
C PRO A 194 -15.45 -7.27 7.18
N ALA A 195 -15.36 -6.46 6.11
CA ALA A 195 -14.60 -5.21 6.12
C ALA A 195 -14.88 -4.45 7.41
N SER A 196 -13.81 -4.15 8.17
CA SER A 196 -13.94 -3.56 9.50
C SER A 196 -14.78 -2.29 9.42
N LYS A 197 -15.50 -1.97 10.50
CA LYS A 197 -16.29 -0.74 10.58
C LYS A 197 -15.43 0.48 10.23
N ALA A 198 -14.15 0.46 10.61
CA ALA A 198 -13.15 1.46 10.28
C ALA A 198 -12.91 1.60 8.76
N VAL A 199 -12.71 0.49 8.03
CA VAL A 199 -12.51 0.54 6.57
C VAL A 199 -13.71 1.15 5.85
N LYS A 200 -14.93 0.78 6.24
CA LYS A 200 -16.16 1.34 5.67
C LYS A 200 -16.28 2.83 5.99
N PHE A 201 -16.05 3.21 7.24
CA PHE A 201 -16.11 4.59 7.69
C PHE A 201 -15.10 5.46 6.92
N VAL A 202 -13.84 5.05 6.83
CA VAL A 202 -12.79 5.79 6.10
C VAL A 202 -13.15 5.92 4.62
N THR A 203 -13.63 4.85 3.99
CA THR A 203 -14.03 4.87 2.57
C THR A 203 -15.17 5.86 2.34
N VAL A 204 -16.22 5.82 3.17
CA VAL A 204 -17.37 6.73 3.07
C VAL A 204 -16.95 8.16 3.38
N ALA A 205 -16.19 8.39 4.44
CA ALA A 205 -15.69 9.72 4.80
C ALA A 205 -14.84 10.33 3.68
N SER A 206 -13.93 9.56 3.08
CA SER A 206 -13.12 10.01 1.94
C SER A 206 -13.99 10.42 0.75
N LEU A 207 -15.05 9.67 0.44
CA LEU A 207 -15.99 10.00 -0.62
C LEU A 207 -16.82 11.25 -0.29
N VAL A 208 -17.31 11.40 0.94
CA VAL A 208 -18.07 12.58 1.37
C VAL A 208 -17.22 13.84 1.30
N ILE A 209 -15.98 13.77 1.79
CA ILE A 209 -15.03 14.89 1.71
C ILE A 209 -14.74 15.23 0.24
N LEU A 210 -14.51 14.21 -0.60
CA LEU A 210 -14.28 14.42 -2.02
C LEU A 210 -15.46 15.15 -2.69
N VAL A 211 -16.68 14.65 -2.49
CA VAL A 211 -17.89 15.24 -3.07
C VAL A 211 -18.07 16.67 -2.55
N SER A 212 -17.89 16.89 -1.24
CA SER A 212 -17.97 18.22 -0.63
C SER A 212 -16.99 19.20 -1.28
N GLN A 213 -15.74 18.81 -1.47
CA GLN A 213 -14.71 19.66 -2.08
C GLN A 213 -14.94 19.91 -3.57
N MET A 214 -15.39 18.89 -4.31
CA MET A 214 -15.74 19.01 -5.73
C MET A 214 -16.86 20.01 -5.97
N PHE A 215 -17.79 20.19 -5.03
CA PHE A 215 -18.84 21.20 -5.12
C PHE A 215 -18.39 22.54 -4.55
N PHE A 216 -17.75 22.56 -3.38
CA PHE A 216 -17.44 23.79 -2.65
C PHE A 216 -16.46 24.70 -3.40
N ILE A 217 -15.36 24.15 -3.93
CA ILE A 217 -14.32 24.98 -4.56
C ILE A 217 -14.83 25.65 -5.86
N PRO A 218 -15.46 24.93 -6.81
CA PRO A 218 -15.98 25.57 -8.02
C PRO A 218 -17.10 26.57 -7.72
N VAL A 219 -17.92 26.32 -6.69
CA VAL A 219 -18.99 27.24 -6.26
C VAL A 219 -18.37 28.55 -5.73
N LEU A 220 -17.32 28.48 -4.91
CA LEU A 220 -16.62 29.67 -4.43
C LEU A 220 -15.94 30.47 -5.55
N ILE A 221 -15.45 29.80 -6.59
CA ILE A 221 -14.78 30.45 -7.74
C ILE A 221 -15.80 31.07 -8.70
N ASN A 222 -16.93 30.39 -8.96
CA ASN A 222 -17.80 30.72 -10.09
C ASN A 222 -19.13 31.39 -9.72
N LEU A 223 -19.55 31.46 -8.45
CA LEU A 223 -20.85 32.07 -8.10
C LEU A 223 -20.86 33.59 -8.33
N PRO A 224 -21.70 34.11 -9.26
CA PRO A 224 -21.73 35.54 -9.58
C PRO A 224 -22.40 36.39 -8.48
N LYS A 225 -23.33 35.82 -7.71
CA LYS A 225 -24.06 36.53 -6.64
C LYS A 225 -23.28 36.63 -5.32
N ALA A 226 -22.14 35.95 -5.21
CA ALA A 226 -21.30 35.93 -4.02
C ALA A 226 -19.98 36.69 -4.27
N TYR A 227 -20.05 37.84 -4.95
CA TYR A 227 -18.88 38.64 -5.36
C TYR A 227 -17.88 38.89 -4.22
N ILE A 228 -18.38 39.15 -3.02
CA ILE A 228 -17.55 39.36 -1.82
C ILE A 228 -16.76 38.10 -1.46
N PHE A 229 -17.40 36.93 -1.40
CA PHE A 229 -16.74 35.67 -1.06
C PHE A 229 -15.78 35.19 -2.15
N ARG A 230 -16.18 35.36 -3.41
CA ARG A 230 -15.33 35.04 -4.57
C ARG A 230 -14.04 35.84 -4.54
N ASN A 231 -14.14 37.17 -4.38
CA ASN A 231 -12.95 38.03 -4.36
C ASN A 231 -12.04 37.70 -3.18
N LYS A 232 -12.61 37.40 -2.01
CA LYS A 232 -11.83 36.99 -0.83
C LYS A 232 -11.13 35.65 -1.03
N PHE A 233 -11.83 34.67 -1.61
CA PHE A 233 -11.24 33.37 -1.93
C PHE A 233 -10.15 33.48 -3.01
N GLN A 234 -10.37 34.31 -4.03
CA GLN A 234 -9.36 34.60 -5.05
C GLN A 234 -8.15 35.34 -4.46
N MET A 235 -8.38 36.30 -3.55
CA MET A 235 -7.30 36.99 -2.84
C MET A 235 -6.52 36.04 -1.93
N PHE A 236 -7.19 35.06 -1.32
CA PHE A 236 -6.54 34.03 -0.53
C PHE A 236 -5.61 33.15 -1.39
N LEU A 237 -6.09 32.74 -2.57
CA LEU A 237 -5.33 31.85 -3.47
C LEU A 237 -4.24 32.56 -4.28
N PHE A 238 -4.50 33.78 -4.76
CA PHE A 238 -3.66 34.48 -5.74
C PHE A 238 -3.10 35.81 -5.24
N GLY A 239 -3.41 36.22 -4.01
CA GLY A 239 -2.97 37.51 -3.46
C GLY A 239 -3.77 38.70 -4.01
N LYS A 240 -3.20 39.90 -3.91
CA LYS A 240 -3.88 41.17 -4.23
C LYS A 240 -3.98 41.49 -5.73
N GLU A 241 -3.57 40.59 -6.62
CA GLU A 241 -3.63 40.83 -8.06
C GLU A 241 -5.08 40.85 -8.55
N ASN A 242 -5.46 41.90 -9.30
CA ASN A 242 -6.79 42.01 -9.92
C ASN A 242 -6.93 40.99 -11.06
N MET A 243 -7.37 39.79 -10.70
CA MET A 243 -7.56 38.66 -11.62
C MET A 243 -8.92 38.75 -12.31
N THR A 244 -9.00 39.48 -13.43
CA THR A 244 -10.12 39.39 -14.37
C THR A 244 -9.79 38.41 -15.51
N ILE A 245 -10.81 37.75 -16.08
CA ILE A 245 -10.63 36.87 -17.26
C ILE A 245 -10.02 37.64 -18.45
N THR A 246 -10.24 38.94 -18.50
CA THR A 246 -9.73 39.85 -19.54
C THR A 246 -8.27 40.30 -19.34
N SER A 247 -7.67 40.02 -18.18
CA SER A 247 -6.27 40.38 -17.93
C SER A 247 -5.33 39.44 -18.69
N GLN A 248 -4.08 39.86 -18.90
CA GLN A 248 -3.02 39.04 -19.50
C GLN A 248 -2.78 37.72 -18.75
N HIS A 249 -3.30 37.59 -17.52
CA HIS A 249 -3.17 36.41 -16.66
C HIS A 249 -4.51 35.71 -16.40
N GLY A 250 -5.59 36.12 -17.08
CA GLY A 250 -6.92 35.50 -16.98
C GLY A 250 -6.94 34.02 -17.37
N TRP A 251 -5.96 33.55 -18.14
CA TRP A 251 -5.81 32.12 -18.46
C TRP A 251 -5.55 31.25 -17.22
N VAL A 252 -4.85 31.76 -16.20
CA VAL A 252 -4.61 31.00 -14.96
C VAL A 252 -5.89 30.90 -14.15
N LEU A 253 -6.72 31.94 -14.16
CA LEU A 253 -8.04 31.88 -13.55
C LEU A 253 -8.93 30.84 -14.26
N GLY A 254 -8.87 30.76 -15.59
CA GLY A 254 -9.55 29.70 -16.34
C GLY A 254 -9.04 28.30 -16.00
N LEU A 255 -7.72 28.16 -15.84
CA LEU A 255 -7.07 26.91 -15.45
C LEU A 255 -7.53 26.45 -14.05
N PHE A 256 -7.51 27.35 -13.06
CA PHE A 256 -7.98 27.10 -11.71
C PHE A 256 -9.51 27.07 -11.56
N ALA A 257 -10.28 27.42 -12.59
CA ALA A 257 -11.71 27.15 -12.60
C ALA A 257 -12.00 25.67 -12.91
N VAL A 258 -11.11 25.00 -13.66
CA VAL A 258 -11.31 23.62 -14.16
C VAL A 258 -10.46 22.60 -13.39
N ALA A 259 -9.26 22.96 -12.94
CA ALA A 259 -8.34 22.07 -12.23
C ALA A 259 -8.78 21.60 -10.83
N PRO A 260 -9.50 22.37 -9.98
CA PRO A 260 -9.71 22.00 -8.58
C PRO A 260 -10.43 20.67 -8.32
N PRO A 261 -11.43 20.25 -9.12
CA PRO A 261 -12.00 18.92 -8.99
C PRO A 261 -10.93 17.84 -9.12
N PHE A 262 -10.08 17.93 -10.16
CA PHE A 262 -8.99 16.99 -10.42
C PHE A 262 -7.93 17.00 -9.32
N GLN A 263 -7.55 18.19 -8.83
CA GLN A 263 -6.63 18.33 -7.70
C GLN A 263 -7.20 17.68 -6.42
N SER A 264 -8.48 17.91 -6.12
CA SER A 264 -9.15 17.34 -4.94
C SER A 264 -9.16 15.81 -4.97
N ILE A 265 -9.42 15.21 -6.15
CA ILE A 265 -9.38 13.75 -6.32
C ILE A 265 -7.95 13.23 -6.18
N ALA A 266 -6.98 13.90 -6.83
CA ALA A 266 -5.58 13.55 -6.78
C ALA A 266 -4.97 13.67 -5.38
N TRP A 267 -5.60 14.42 -4.47
CA TRP A 267 -5.21 14.55 -3.07
C TRP A 267 -5.91 13.53 -2.14
N ILE A 268 -7.24 13.42 -2.24
CA ILE A 268 -8.05 12.65 -1.28
C ILE A 268 -7.95 11.16 -1.56
N ILE A 269 -8.05 10.75 -2.82
CA ILE A 269 -8.16 9.32 -3.14
C ILE A 269 -6.88 8.56 -2.85
N PRO A 270 -5.66 9.01 -3.21
CA PRO A 270 -4.43 8.29 -2.90
C PRO A 270 -4.24 8.10 -1.40
N THR A 271 -4.60 9.13 -0.62
CA THR A 271 -4.61 9.09 0.86
C THR A 271 -5.64 8.09 1.40
N GLY A 272 -6.89 8.14 0.91
CA GLY A 272 -7.93 7.19 1.32
C GLY A 272 -7.61 5.74 0.92
N PHE A 273 -6.98 5.55 -0.25
CA PHE A 273 -6.48 4.27 -0.72
C PHE A 273 -5.36 3.73 0.18
N TYR A 274 -4.40 4.58 0.55
CA TYR A 274 -3.33 4.24 1.48
C TYR A 274 -3.91 3.75 2.82
N ILE A 275 -4.78 4.54 3.45
CA ILE A 275 -5.35 4.20 4.77
C ILE A 275 -6.16 2.90 4.68
N THR A 276 -7.00 2.77 3.65
CA THR A 276 -7.89 1.61 3.49
C THR A 276 -7.12 0.32 3.26
N THR A 277 -6.06 0.34 2.45
CA THR A 277 -5.24 -0.85 2.18
C THR A 277 -4.42 -1.27 3.40
N CYS A 278 -3.87 -0.33 4.16
CA CYS A 278 -3.21 -0.59 5.44
C CYS A 278 -4.15 -1.23 6.47
N LEU A 279 -5.35 -0.67 6.66
CA LEU A 279 -6.35 -1.22 7.58
C LEU A 279 -6.86 -2.60 7.14
N LEU A 280 -7.02 -2.81 5.84
CA LEU A 280 -7.43 -4.10 5.29
C LEU A 280 -6.40 -5.19 5.60
N LEU A 281 -5.10 -4.91 5.36
CA LEU A 281 -4.02 -5.84 5.69
C LEU A 281 -3.90 -6.07 7.20
N ALA A 282 -4.00 -5.01 8.01
CA ALA A 282 -3.94 -5.14 9.47
C ALA A 282 -5.06 -6.06 10.00
N ALA A 283 -6.28 -5.91 9.47
CA ALA A 283 -7.39 -6.80 9.79
C ALA A 283 -7.13 -8.26 9.37
N ARG A 284 -6.37 -8.48 8.29
CA ARG A 284 -5.96 -9.84 7.88
C ARG A 284 -4.94 -10.44 8.84
N PHE A 285 -3.91 -9.68 9.21
CA PHE A 285 -2.92 -10.15 10.19
C PHE A 285 -3.59 -10.50 11.52
N SER A 286 -4.46 -9.62 12.02
CA SER A 286 -5.21 -9.89 13.26
C SER A 286 -6.08 -11.14 13.17
N ASN A 287 -6.71 -11.42 12.02
CA ASN A 287 -7.51 -12.63 11.84
C ASN A 287 -6.65 -13.91 11.87
N VAL A 288 -5.48 -13.89 11.24
CA VAL A 288 -4.52 -15.02 11.29
C VAL A 288 -4.07 -15.27 12.72
N THR A 289 -3.70 -14.22 13.46
CA THR A 289 -3.29 -14.33 14.86
C THR A 289 -4.42 -14.83 15.76
N ASN A 290 -5.64 -14.33 15.59
CA ASN A 290 -6.79 -14.79 16.38
C ASN A 290 -7.12 -16.26 16.12
N LYS A 291 -7.01 -16.71 14.87
CA LYS A 291 -7.20 -18.13 14.52
C LYS A 291 -6.13 -19.01 15.15
N ALA A 292 -4.87 -18.59 15.09
CA ALA A 292 -3.77 -19.29 15.76
C ALA A 292 -4.08 -19.45 17.26
N ARG A 293 -4.57 -18.39 17.91
CA ARG A 293 -4.96 -18.41 19.32
C ARG A 293 -6.13 -19.35 19.61
N CYS A 294 -7.22 -19.26 18.85
CA CYS A 294 -8.37 -20.14 19.04
C CYS A 294 -8.03 -21.63 18.82
N ALA A 295 -7.13 -21.94 17.89
CA ALA A 295 -6.70 -23.30 17.64
C ALA A 295 -5.84 -23.86 18.81
N ILE A 296 -5.03 -23.00 19.45
CA ILE A 296 -4.30 -23.35 20.69
C ILE A 296 -5.30 -23.61 21.82
N ASP A 297 -6.32 -22.77 21.96
CA ASP A 297 -7.27 -22.83 23.08
C ASP A 297 -8.25 -24.02 23.00
N ASN A 298 -8.69 -24.41 21.79
CA ASN A 298 -9.78 -25.39 21.62
C ASN A 298 -9.33 -26.84 21.30
N ASP A 299 -8.36 -27.05 20.42
CA ASP A 299 -8.09 -28.38 19.86
C ASP A 299 -6.68 -28.91 20.14
N GLY A 300 -5.75 -28.07 20.63
CA GLY A 300 -4.36 -28.48 20.93
C GLY A 300 -3.52 -28.89 19.72
N TYR A 301 -4.16 -29.14 18.57
CA TYR A 301 -3.55 -29.46 17.29
C TYR A 301 -3.69 -28.26 16.36
N VAL A 302 -2.56 -27.59 16.12
CA VAL A 302 -2.48 -26.47 15.20
C VAL A 302 -1.61 -26.89 14.04
N ASP A 303 -2.14 -26.84 12.81
CA ASP A 303 -1.30 -26.96 11.62
C ASP A 303 -0.44 -25.69 11.48
N ILE A 304 0.73 -25.72 12.11
CA ILE A 304 1.74 -24.65 12.08
C ILE A 304 2.14 -24.32 10.64
N SER A 305 2.15 -25.33 9.76
CA SER A 305 2.57 -25.17 8.36
C SER A 305 1.59 -24.27 7.60
N PHE A 306 0.30 -24.36 7.93
CA PHE A 306 -0.75 -23.52 7.36
C PHE A 306 -0.63 -22.06 7.81
N ILE A 307 -0.46 -21.82 9.11
CA ILE A 307 -0.30 -20.46 9.67
C ILE A 307 0.95 -19.78 9.12
N ARG A 308 2.09 -20.49 9.07
CA ARG A 308 3.34 -19.98 8.50
C ARG A 308 3.13 -19.59 7.03
N ARG A 309 2.45 -20.44 6.25
CA ARG A 309 2.20 -20.19 4.83
C ARG A 309 1.33 -18.94 4.61
N ASP A 310 0.27 -18.77 5.39
CA ASP A 310 -0.62 -17.62 5.27
C ASP A 310 0.07 -16.32 5.72
N HIS A 311 0.85 -16.37 6.80
CA HIS A 311 1.67 -15.23 7.24
C HIS A 311 2.69 -14.81 6.17
N LEU A 312 3.44 -15.77 5.60
CA LEU A 312 4.41 -15.49 4.52
C LEU A 312 3.74 -14.88 3.28
N ARG A 313 2.57 -15.40 2.87
CA ARG A 313 1.81 -14.83 1.75
C ARG A 313 1.32 -13.42 2.05
N LEU A 314 0.96 -13.14 3.29
CA LEU A 314 0.53 -11.80 3.71
C LEU A 314 1.72 -10.83 3.76
N CYS A 315 2.91 -11.28 4.16
CA CYS A 315 4.15 -10.50 4.06
C CYS A 315 4.51 -10.19 2.59
N GLN A 316 4.35 -11.15 1.68
CA GLN A 316 4.49 -10.89 0.24
C GLN A 316 3.48 -9.85 -0.27
N ALA A 317 2.24 -9.88 0.23
CA ALA A 317 1.25 -8.87 -0.08
C ALA A 317 1.63 -7.49 0.48
N VAL A 318 2.20 -7.40 1.68
CA VAL A 318 2.72 -6.15 2.26
C VAL A 318 3.87 -5.61 1.42
N GLN A 319 4.83 -6.45 1.02
CA GLN A 319 5.94 -6.01 0.18
C GLN A 319 5.47 -5.48 -1.18
N ALA A 320 4.49 -6.15 -1.80
CA ALA A 320 3.86 -5.67 -3.02
C ALA A 320 3.09 -4.36 -2.81
N LEU A 321 2.48 -4.19 -1.64
CA LEU A 321 1.80 -2.95 -1.27
C LEU A 321 2.78 -1.81 -1.02
N ASP A 322 3.89 -2.07 -0.33
CA ASP A 322 4.92 -1.06 -0.04
C ASP A 322 5.47 -0.47 -1.33
N ALA A 323 5.73 -1.30 -2.35
CA ALA A 323 6.16 -0.84 -3.68
C ALA A 323 5.16 0.09 -4.41
N ILE A 324 3.91 0.17 -3.94
CA ILE A 324 2.85 1.07 -4.43
C ILE A 324 2.70 2.28 -3.50
N LEU A 325 2.63 2.04 -2.18
CA LEU A 325 2.36 3.06 -1.19
C LEU A 325 3.57 3.94 -0.88
N SER A 326 4.79 3.40 -0.99
CA SER A 326 6.04 4.10 -0.67
C SER A 326 6.21 5.44 -1.41
N PRO A 327 6.02 5.54 -2.75
CA PRO A 327 6.06 6.83 -3.44
C PRO A 327 4.89 7.76 -3.08
N ILE A 328 3.69 7.21 -2.82
CA ILE A 328 2.51 8.00 -2.41
C ILE A 328 2.75 8.61 -1.03
N ALA A 329 3.29 7.83 -0.10
CA ALA A 329 3.65 8.25 1.24
C ALA A 329 4.75 9.33 1.18
N LEU A 330 5.81 9.13 0.40
CA LEU A 330 6.89 10.11 0.23
C LEU A 330 6.35 11.48 -0.18
N ILE A 331 5.50 11.52 -1.21
CA ILE A 331 4.93 12.76 -1.71
C ILE A 331 3.95 13.36 -0.68
N SER A 332 3.15 12.53 -0.03
CA SER A 332 2.19 12.96 1.00
C SER A 332 2.90 13.59 2.20
N TYR A 333 3.86 12.91 2.83
CA TYR A 333 4.61 13.46 3.97
C TYR A 333 5.50 14.64 3.55
N GLY A 334 6.17 14.53 2.40
CA GLY A 334 7.09 15.55 1.89
C GLY A 334 6.39 16.88 1.60
N CYS A 335 5.12 16.87 1.18
CA CYS A 335 4.38 18.10 0.93
C CYS A 335 3.46 18.50 2.10
N ASN A 336 2.82 17.56 2.79
CA ASN A 336 1.88 17.90 3.88
C ASN A 336 2.59 18.56 5.07
N ILE A 337 3.81 18.12 5.43
CA ILE A 337 4.53 18.69 6.58
C ILE A 337 4.87 20.17 6.33
N PRO A 338 5.56 20.56 5.23
CA PRO A 338 5.79 21.97 4.91
C PRO A 338 4.50 22.77 4.78
N LEU A 339 3.47 22.18 4.19
CA LEU A 339 2.18 22.84 3.99
C LEU A 339 1.49 23.17 5.32
N VAL A 340 1.52 22.26 6.29
CA VAL A 340 1.01 22.52 7.65
C VAL A 340 1.81 23.63 8.32
N CYS A 341 3.15 23.62 8.23
CA CYS A 341 3.99 24.67 8.79
C CYS A 341 3.64 26.06 8.21
N ILE A 342 3.48 26.16 6.89
CA ILE A 342 3.11 27.43 6.24
C ILE A 342 1.70 27.85 6.66
N PHE A 343 0.74 26.93 6.72
CA PHE A 343 -0.61 27.27 7.18
C PHE A 343 -0.64 27.75 8.63
N LEU A 344 0.13 27.14 9.53
CA LEU A 344 0.22 27.60 10.92
C LEU A 344 0.81 29.01 11.01
N ASP A 345 1.92 29.29 10.30
CA ASP A 345 2.52 30.64 10.25
C ASP A 345 1.53 31.68 9.72
N MET A 346 0.82 31.33 8.64
CA MET A 346 -0.18 32.18 8.02
C MET A 346 -1.38 32.42 8.94
N ILE A 347 -1.90 31.39 9.62
CA ILE A 347 -3.01 31.53 10.58
C ILE A 347 -2.62 32.45 11.73
N ILE A 348 -1.43 32.28 12.30
CA ILE A 348 -0.94 33.14 13.39
C ILE A 348 -0.81 34.59 12.89
N GLY A 349 -0.22 34.79 11.71
CA GLY A 349 -0.12 36.14 11.11
C GLY A 349 -1.49 36.79 10.91
N MET A 350 -2.44 36.05 10.33
CA MET A 350 -3.81 36.55 10.10
C MET A 350 -4.56 36.84 11.41
N LEU A 351 -4.33 36.08 12.48
CA LEU A 351 -4.90 36.34 13.80
C LEU A 351 -4.33 37.63 14.41
N SER A 352 -3.01 37.84 14.33
CA SER A 352 -2.35 39.06 14.80
C SER A 352 -2.79 40.30 14.03
N ASP A 353 -2.90 40.18 12.71
CA ASP A 353 -3.32 41.27 11.80
C ASP A 353 -4.82 41.55 11.87
N LYS A 354 -5.58 40.79 12.68
CA LYS A 354 -7.06 40.84 12.76
C LYS A 354 -7.72 40.76 11.38
N GLU A 355 -7.20 39.88 10.53
CA GLU A 355 -7.82 39.60 9.24
C GLU A 355 -9.24 39.04 9.44
N GLU A 356 -10.00 39.05 8.35
CA GLU A 356 -11.38 38.61 8.38
C GLU A 356 -11.54 37.13 8.76
N ALA A 357 -12.57 36.85 9.54
CA ALA A 357 -12.86 35.50 10.04
C ALA A 357 -12.99 34.44 8.94
N PHE A 358 -13.49 34.81 7.74
CA PHE A 358 -13.65 33.87 6.62
C PHE A 358 -12.30 33.28 6.16
N THR A 359 -11.29 34.12 5.96
CA THR A 359 -9.95 33.70 5.50
C THR A 359 -9.26 32.82 6.54
N ILE A 360 -9.41 33.19 7.81
CA ILE A 360 -8.88 32.41 8.94
C ILE A 360 -9.54 31.02 9.00
N VAL A 361 -10.87 30.95 8.88
CA VAL A 361 -11.60 29.67 8.88
C VAL A 361 -11.17 28.79 7.71
N LEU A 362 -11.01 29.36 6.51
CA LEU A 362 -10.59 28.62 5.33
C LEU A 362 -9.18 28.03 5.48
N ALA A 363 -8.23 28.84 5.92
CA ALA A 363 -6.87 28.40 6.19
C ALA A 363 -6.81 27.33 7.29
N THR A 364 -7.57 27.52 8.36
CA THR A 364 -7.66 26.57 9.47
C THR A 364 -8.23 25.24 8.99
N PHE A 365 -9.26 25.27 8.15
CA PHE A 365 -9.84 24.07 7.56
C PHE A 365 -8.81 23.29 6.72
N TRP A 366 -8.07 23.96 5.83
CA TRP A 366 -7.02 23.29 5.04
C TRP A 366 -5.87 22.77 5.91
N CYS A 367 -5.48 23.52 6.94
CA CYS A 367 -4.47 23.09 7.91
C CYS A 367 -4.90 21.79 8.63
N ILE A 368 -6.10 21.78 9.21
CA ILE A 368 -6.66 20.61 9.92
C ILE A 368 -6.75 19.40 9.00
N MET A 369 -7.16 19.59 7.74
CA MET A 369 -7.25 18.49 6.77
C MET A 369 -5.87 17.87 6.47
N ASN A 370 -4.83 18.69 6.30
CA ASN A 370 -3.48 18.20 6.03
C ASN A 370 -2.84 17.54 7.27
N ILE A 371 -3.10 18.07 8.47
CA ILE A 371 -2.75 17.41 9.74
C ILE A 371 -3.45 16.05 9.83
N SER A 372 -4.76 16.02 9.60
CA SER A 372 -5.58 14.80 9.69
C SER A 372 -5.09 13.73 8.71
N ASN A 373 -4.80 14.10 7.46
CA ASN A 373 -4.25 13.16 6.47
C ASN A 373 -2.91 12.59 6.92
N THR A 374 -2.01 13.42 7.43
CA THR A 374 -0.69 12.99 7.89
C THR A 374 -0.81 12.06 9.11
N VAL A 375 -1.66 12.40 10.06
CA VAL A 375 -1.88 11.59 11.28
C VAL A 375 -2.56 10.26 10.94
N LEU A 376 -3.62 10.27 10.13
CA LEU A 376 -4.36 9.06 9.76
C LEU A 376 -3.49 8.09 8.93
N CYS A 377 -2.68 8.59 7.99
CA CYS A 377 -1.71 7.77 7.28
C CYS A 377 -0.69 7.15 8.23
N SER A 378 -0.18 7.93 9.19
CA SER A 378 0.77 7.46 10.19
C SER A 378 0.16 6.38 11.09
N LEU A 379 -1.06 6.59 11.57
CA LEU A 379 -1.79 5.64 12.41
C LEU A 379 -2.10 4.34 11.66
N ALA A 380 -2.52 4.43 10.39
CA ALA A 380 -2.80 3.26 9.58
C ALA A 380 -1.55 2.42 9.31
N GLY A 381 -0.43 3.07 8.97
CA GLY A 381 0.87 2.40 8.79
C GLY A 381 1.39 1.79 10.09
N ALA A 382 1.32 2.52 11.20
CA ALA A 382 1.71 2.02 12.52
C ALA A 382 0.80 0.87 13.00
N HIS A 383 -0.50 0.91 12.69
CA HIS A 383 -1.42 -0.17 13.01
C HIS A 383 -1.09 -1.44 12.22
N LEU A 384 -0.81 -1.32 10.92
CA LEU A 384 -0.33 -2.43 10.10
C LEU A 384 0.96 -3.04 10.68
N ASN A 385 1.93 -2.20 11.02
CA ASN A 385 3.18 -2.64 11.64
C ASN A 385 2.91 -3.36 12.99
N SER A 386 2.06 -2.78 13.84
CA SER A 386 1.69 -3.42 15.10
C SER A 386 0.87 -4.70 14.92
N ALA A 387 0.13 -4.87 13.83
CA ALA A 387 -0.61 -6.08 13.53
C ALA A 387 0.31 -7.19 13.02
N GLN A 388 1.37 -6.84 12.29
CA GLN A 388 2.46 -7.75 11.93
C GLN A 388 3.19 -8.22 13.19
N VAL A 389 3.62 -7.26 14.04
CA VAL A 389 4.36 -7.54 15.28
C VAL A 389 3.49 -8.15 16.37
N GLY A 390 2.18 -7.87 16.40
CA GLY A 390 1.20 -8.38 17.36
C GLY A 390 0.88 -9.87 17.19
N ALA A 391 1.55 -10.55 16.26
CA ALA A 391 1.82 -11.98 16.34
C ALA A 391 2.77 -12.34 17.51
N LYS A 392 3.38 -11.36 18.17
CA LYS A 392 3.88 -11.44 19.55
C LYS A 392 2.72 -11.91 20.43
N GLY A 393 2.84 -13.13 20.93
CA GLY A 393 2.00 -13.61 22.02
C GLY A 393 1.88 -12.53 23.10
N PRO A 394 0.70 -12.34 23.68
CA PRO A 394 0.47 -11.21 24.57
C PRO A 394 1.41 -11.28 25.78
N GLU A 395 1.95 -10.12 26.16
CA GLU A 395 2.54 -9.85 27.49
C GLU A 395 1.54 -10.07 28.65
N HIS A 396 0.33 -10.60 28.37
CA HIS A 396 -0.66 -11.00 29.36
C HIS A 396 -0.63 -12.50 29.73
N ILE A 397 0.32 -13.29 29.22
CA ILE A 397 0.58 -14.65 29.77
C ILE A 397 1.51 -14.58 31.00
N GLU A 398 1.31 -13.59 31.88
CA GLU A 398 1.79 -13.65 33.26
C GLU A 398 0.65 -13.92 34.26
N HIS A 399 -0.61 -13.95 33.80
CA HIS A 399 -1.76 -14.14 34.70
C HIS A 399 -2.59 -15.41 34.47
N VAL A 400 -2.14 -16.34 33.63
CA VAL A 400 -2.72 -17.70 33.60
C VAL A 400 -2.02 -18.57 34.66
N ALA A 401 -2.49 -18.43 35.90
CA ALA A 401 -2.30 -19.30 37.07
C ALA A 401 -0.85 -19.59 37.55
N PRO A 402 -0.58 -19.51 38.86
CA PRO A 402 0.70 -19.94 39.43
C PRO A 402 0.74 -21.47 39.45
N LEU A 403 1.19 -22.10 38.36
CA LEU A 403 1.70 -23.46 38.44
C LEU A 403 3.15 -23.36 38.93
N HIS A 404 3.33 -23.74 40.19
CA HIS A 404 4.58 -23.94 40.92
C HIS A 404 5.85 -24.03 40.05
N GLY A 405 6.66 -22.97 40.16
CA GLY A 405 8.12 -23.03 40.13
C GLY A 405 8.76 -23.68 38.91
N LEU A 406 8.85 -22.95 37.80
CA LEU A 406 9.99 -22.98 36.88
C LEU A 406 9.92 -21.72 36.00
N THR A 407 10.88 -20.82 36.20
CA THR A 407 11.02 -19.56 35.47
C THR A 407 11.42 -19.81 34.01
N LEU A 408 10.41 -19.81 33.12
CA LEU A 408 10.55 -20.00 31.67
C LEU A 408 11.47 -18.97 30.99
N SER A 409 11.77 -17.85 31.66
CA SER A 409 12.59 -16.74 31.18
C SER A 409 14.08 -17.12 30.99
N SER A 410 14.61 -18.03 31.80
CA SER A 410 16.04 -18.41 31.72
C SER A 410 16.31 -19.44 30.62
N ALA A 411 15.34 -20.32 30.29
CA ALA A 411 15.48 -21.30 29.22
C ALA A 411 15.29 -20.67 27.82
N ALA A 412 14.40 -19.69 27.68
CA ALA A 412 14.13 -19.04 26.40
C ALA A 412 15.33 -18.23 25.85
N HIS A 413 16.17 -17.67 26.73
CA HIS A 413 17.38 -16.94 26.33
C HIS A 413 18.56 -17.85 25.94
N SER A 414 18.58 -19.11 26.38
CA SER A 414 19.61 -20.09 25.98
C SER A 414 19.25 -20.81 24.66
N LEU A 415 17.95 -20.99 24.39
CA LEU A 415 17.44 -21.77 23.25
C LEU A 415 17.27 -21.00 21.93
N THR A 416 17.47 -19.67 21.93
CA THR A 416 17.37 -18.84 20.71
C THR A 416 18.57 -19.01 19.76
N GLY A 417 19.60 -19.76 20.15
CA GLY A 417 20.78 -20.04 19.33
C GLY A 417 20.72 -21.28 18.42
N VAL A 418 19.81 -22.24 18.65
CA VAL A 418 19.98 -23.61 18.09
C VAL A 418 18.89 -24.04 17.10
N VAL A 419 17.77 -23.32 16.97
CA VAL A 419 16.70 -23.73 16.05
C VAL A 419 16.87 -23.08 14.67
N TYR A 420 17.95 -23.47 14.00
CA TYR A 420 18.10 -23.26 12.55
C TYR A 420 17.20 -24.23 11.78
N GLU A 421 16.90 -23.88 10.52
CA GLU A 421 16.22 -24.76 9.57
C GLU A 421 17.10 -25.98 9.33
N VAL A 422 16.76 -27.05 10.04
CA VAL A 422 17.46 -28.31 9.90
C VAL A 422 16.66 -29.18 8.95
N ASP A 423 17.08 -29.19 7.69
CA ASP A 423 16.74 -30.26 6.76
C ASP A 423 17.37 -31.53 7.34
N VAL A 424 16.57 -32.36 8.02
CA VAL A 424 17.01 -33.56 8.76
C VAL A 424 17.78 -34.53 7.86
N LYS A 425 17.71 -34.36 6.53
CA LYS A 425 18.48 -35.11 5.55
C LYS A 425 19.92 -34.62 5.35
N LYS A 426 20.28 -33.41 5.80
CA LYS A 426 21.60 -32.77 5.62
C LYS A 426 22.44 -32.63 6.90
N LEU A 427 21.88 -32.88 8.08
CA LEU A 427 22.66 -32.94 9.31
C LEU A 427 23.67 -34.08 9.26
N ASP A 428 24.84 -33.84 9.86
CA ASP A 428 25.74 -34.92 10.23
C ASP A 428 25.12 -35.83 11.33
N ALA A 429 25.78 -36.95 11.60
CA ALA A 429 25.27 -37.92 12.56
C ALA A 429 25.29 -37.40 14.01
N ASP A 430 26.17 -36.44 14.31
CA ASP A 430 26.44 -35.97 15.66
C ASP A 430 25.43 -34.88 16.06
N GLU A 431 25.10 -33.96 15.16
CA GLU A 431 24.02 -32.98 15.34
C GLU A 431 22.64 -33.66 15.40
N LYS A 432 22.43 -34.77 14.66
CA LYS A 432 21.23 -35.61 14.82
C LYS A 432 21.14 -36.21 16.20
N ALA A 433 22.25 -36.68 16.74
CA ALA A 433 22.30 -37.28 18.06
C ALA A 433 22.01 -36.23 19.15
N GLU A 434 22.55 -35.01 19.02
CA GLU A 434 22.33 -33.92 19.98
C GLU A 434 20.87 -33.42 19.97
N ILE A 435 20.24 -33.32 18.78
CA ILE A 435 18.81 -33.00 18.66
C ILE A 435 17.94 -34.13 19.22
N LEU A 436 18.31 -35.40 19.02
CA LEU A 436 17.61 -36.53 19.62
C LEU A 436 17.76 -36.54 21.14
N ASP A 437 18.95 -36.21 21.67
CA ASP A 437 19.21 -36.20 23.11
C ASP A 437 18.46 -35.06 23.80
N MET A 438 18.41 -33.86 23.20
CA MET A 438 17.55 -32.77 23.66
C MET A 438 16.06 -33.14 23.62
N ARG A 439 15.61 -33.89 22.61
CA ARG A 439 14.24 -34.39 22.53
C ARG A 439 13.94 -35.40 23.64
N VAL A 440 14.87 -36.32 23.89
CA VAL A 440 14.76 -37.33 24.94
C VAL A 440 14.78 -36.68 26.33
N GLN A 441 15.59 -35.66 26.54
CA GLN A 441 15.66 -34.92 27.80
C GLN A 441 14.37 -34.12 28.04
N TYR A 442 13.82 -33.49 27.01
CA TYR A 442 12.54 -32.77 27.08
C TYR A 442 11.34 -33.72 27.31
N ASP A 443 11.33 -34.89 26.65
CA ASP A 443 10.34 -35.94 26.90
C ASP A 443 10.46 -36.49 28.33
N ARG A 444 11.69 -36.69 28.84
CA ARG A 444 11.93 -37.19 30.20
C ARG A 444 11.47 -36.22 31.28
N GLU A 445 11.61 -34.91 31.06
CA GLU A 445 11.07 -33.86 31.96
C GLU A 445 9.54 -33.67 31.84
N CYS A 446 8.95 -33.93 30.66
CA CYS A 446 7.49 -33.85 30.50
C CYS A 446 6.76 -35.09 31.04
N TRP A 447 7.42 -36.25 31.08
CA TRP A 447 6.86 -37.48 31.64
C TRP A 447 6.66 -37.43 33.16
N THR A 448 7.46 -36.66 33.91
CA THR A 448 7.33 -36.53 35.37
C THR A 448 6.17 -35.62 35.80
N LEU A 449 5.64 -34.79 34.89
CA LEU A 449 4.56 -33.82 35.15
C LEU A 449 3.16 -34.30 34.72
N GLY A 450 3.03 -35.52 34.20
CA GLY A 450 1.75 -36.24 34.12
C GLY A 450 0.64 -35.61 33.26
N LYS A 451 0.91 -34.63 32.38
CA LYS A 451 -0.07 -34.08 31.43
C LYS A 451 0.55 -33.64 30.10
N TYR A 452 0.14 -34.32 29.02
CA TYR A 452 0.21 -33.97 27.59
C TYR A 452 1.54 -33.39 27.03
N PRO A 453 2.60 -34.22 26.86
CA PRO A 453 3.90 -33.79 26.31
C PRO A 453 3.85 -33.32 24.83
N ILE A 454 3.03 -33.98 24.00
CA ILE A 454 2.98 -33.73 22.55
C ILE A 454 2.40 -32.34 22.23
N LEU A 455 1.42 -31.88 23.03
CA LEU A 455 0.81 -30.55 22.88
C LEU A 455 1.82 -29.43 23.19
N ARG A 456 2.67 -29.61 24.20
CA ARG A 456 3.67 -28.58 24.60
C ARG A 456 4.71 -28.35 23.52
N PHE A 457 5.15 -29.39 22.84
CA PHE A 457 6.20 -29.29 21.84
C PHE A 457 5.75 -28.54 20.57
N GLU A 458 4.52 -28.79 20.10
CA GLU A 458 3.97 -28.07 18.94
C GLU A 458 3.64 -26.61 19.28
N VAL A 459 3.16 -26.33 20.50
CA VAL A 459 2.99 -24.94 20.97
C VAL A 459 4.33 -24.21 21.06
N PHE A 460 5.39 -24.88 21.53
CA PHE A 460 6.73 -24.30 21.60
C PHE A 460 7.33 -24.03 20.21
N LYS A 461 7.19 -24.97 19.27
CA LYS A 461 7.57 -24.75 17.86
C LYS A 461 6.80 -23.59 17.24
N LEU A 462 5.49 -23.49 17.50
CA LEU A 462 4.68 -22.40 17.00
C LEU A 462 5.15 -21.06 17.58
N MET A 463 5.46 -21.00 18.88
CA MET A 463 6.04 -19.79 19.50
C MET A 463 7.39 -19.42 18.88
N LEU A 464 8.28 -20.39 18.64
CA LEU A 464 9.57 -20.16 17.97
C LEU A 464 9.40 -19.68 16.53
N VAL A 465 8.46 -20.25 15.78
CA VAL A 465 8.13 -19.83 14.41
C VAL A 465 7.55 -18.42 14.40
N LEU A 466 6.61 -18.11 15.30
CA LEU A 466 6.08 -16.76 15.46
C LEU A 466 7.19 -15.77 15.84
N ASN A 467 8.12 -16.17 16.71
CA ASN A 467 9.25 -15.34 17.11
C ASN A 467 10.23 -15.08 15.96
N LYS A 468 10.49 -16.10 15.11
CA LYS A 468 11.34 -15.97 13.91
C LYS A 468 10.66 -15.19 12.79
N LEU A 469 9.34 -15.33 12.63
CA LEU A 469 8.57 -14.50 11.70
C LEU A 469 8.52 -13.04 12.16
N ASN A 470 8.63 -12.79 13.47
CA ASN A 470 8.70 -11.45 14.04
C ASN A 470 10.06 -10.74 13.85
N THR A 471 11.14 -11.43 13.48
CA THR A 471 12.43 -10.76 13.24
C THR A 471 12.52 -10.07 11.87
N GLU A 472 11.67 -10.45 10.91
CA GLU A 472 11.61 -9.86 9.56
C GLU A 472 10.34 -9.00 9.38
N VAL A 473 10.19 -7.96 10.21
CA VAL A 473 9.04 -7.06 10.09
C VAL A 473 9.19 -6.18 8.85
N ILE A 474 8.46 -6.52 7.79
CA ILE A 474 8.34 -5.67 6.59
C ILE A 474 7.41 -4.50 6.91
N SER A 475 7.98 -3.43 7.46
CA SER A 475 7.27 -2.18 7.72
C SER A 475 7.08 -1.39 6.42
N PRO A 476 5.90 -0.77 6.18
CA PRO A 476 5.73 0.19 5.10
C PRO A 476 6.77 1.30 5.22
N THR A 477 7.36 1.71 4.10
CA THR A 477 8.43 2.69 4.05
C THR A 477 7.98 3.97 3.34
N ILE A 478 8.54 5.11 3.75
CA ILE A 478 8.43 6.38 3.03
C ILE A 478 9.56 6.42 2.00
N GLY A 479 9.23 6.18 0.72
CA GLY A 479 10.20 6.20 -0.38
C GLY A 479 11.36 5.20 -0.25
N GLY A 480 11.23 4.16 0.58
CA GLY A 480 12.32 3.24 0.92
C GLY A 480 13.34 3.80 1.92
N ILE A 481 13.09 4.99 2.48
CA ILE A 481 14.03 5.71 3.34
C ILE A 481 13.75 5.42 4.82
N VAL A 482 12.50 5.63 5.26
CA VAL A 482 12.12 5.56 6.68
C VAL A 482 10.91 4.64 6.86
N PRO A 483 10.96 3.63 7.76
CA PRO A 483 9.80 2.82 8.08
C PRO A 483 8.78 3.62 8.88
N ILE A 484 7.50 3.45 8.54
CA ILE A 484 6.38 4.12 9.19
C ILE A 484 6.11 3.41 10.52
N THR A 485 6.71 3.95 11.58
CA THR A 485 6.59 3.45 12.95
C THR A 485 5.85 4.44 13.83
N ARG A 486 5.43 3.99 15.03
CA ARG A 486 4.90 4.91 16.06
C ARG A 486 5.91 6.00 16.45
N GLY A 487 7.20 5.69 16.40
CA GLY A 487 8.27 6.65 16.65
C GLY A 487 8.25 7.79 15.62
N MET A 488 8.12 7.45 14.33
CA MET A 488 8.01 8.46 13.27
C MET A 488 6.79 9.37 13.45
N LEU A 489 5.65 8.82 13.89
CA LEU A 489 4.45 9.61 14.20
C LEU A 489 4.73 10.64 15.31
N LEU A 490 5.41 10.22 16.38
CA LEU A 490 5.81 11.12 17.47
C LEU A 490 6.79 12.20 16.98
N THR A 491 7.73 11.86 16.10
CA THR A 491 8.66 12.84 15.51
C THR A 491 7.92 13.87 14.67
N VAL A 492 7.00 13.45 13.78
CA VAL A 492 6.23 14.38 12.94
C VAL A 492 5.36 15.28 13.80
N PHE A 493 4.64 14.71 14.77
CA PHE A 493 3.81 15.48 15.69
C PHE A 493 4.63 16.46 16.54
N GLY A 494 5.76 15.99 17.09
CA GLY A 494 6.69 16.82 17.86
C GLY A 494 7.32 17.93 17.03
N THR A 495 7.58 17.70 15.74
CA THR A 495 8.08 18.72 14.82
C THR A 495 7.03 19.80 14.57
N ILE A 496 5.78 19.41 14.30
CA ILE A 496 4.67 20.36 14.09
C ILE A 496 4.43 21.18 15.36
N LEU A 497 4.37 20.54 16.54
CA LEU A 497 4.18 21.24 17.81
C LEU A 497 5.38 22.12 18.16
N GLY A 498 6.60 21.62 18.00
CA GLY A 498 7.82 22.39 18.27
C GLY A 498 7.90 23.64 17.39
N TYR A 499 7.59 23.49 16.10
CA TYR A 499 7.50 24.62 15.18
C TYR A 499 6.40 25.61 15.58
N LEU A 500 5.22 25.13 15.97
CA LEU A 500 4.13 25.96 16.48
C LEU A 500 4.54 26.74 17.73
N THR A 501 5.19 26.09 18.71
CA THR A 501 5.66 26.73 19.94
C THR A 501 6.69 27.82 19.64
N ILE A 502 7.64 27.55 18.75
CA ILE A 502 8.62 28.55 18.30
C ILE A 502 7.91 29.74 17.66
N LEU A 503 7.00 29.50 16.71
CA LEU A 503 6.26 30.58 16.04
C LEU A 503 5.48 31.46 17.02
N VAL A 504 4.81 30.86 18.00
CA VAL A 504 4.03 31.59 19.02
C VAL A 504 4.94 32.39 19.96
N GLN A 505 6.19 31.98 20.18
CA GLN A 505 7.13 32.73 21.02
C GLN A 505 7.77 33.91 20.30
N PHE A 506 7.95 33.82 18.97
CA PHE A 506 8.66 34.84 18.17
C PHE A 506 7.73 35.87 17.51
N LYS A 507 6.40 35.68 17.56
CA LYS A 507 5.38 36.64 17.12
C LYS A 507 4.62 37.17 18.33
#